data_AF-A0A2E6TQW4-F1
#
_entry.id   AF-A0A2E6TQW4-F1
#
_cell.length_a   1.000
_cell.length_b   1.000
_cell.length_c   1.000
_cell.angle_alpha   90.00
_cell.angle_beta   90.00
_cell.angle_gamma   90.00
#
_symmetry.space_group_name_H-M   'P 1'
#
loop_
_entity.id
_entity.type
_entity.pdbx_description
1 polymer ?
#
loop_
_entity_poly.entity_id
_entity_poly.type
_entity_poly.pdbx_seq_one_letter_code
_entity_poly.pdbx_strand_id
1 'polypeptide(L)' 'MPSAYIQCTFCGQPAEVVLDDHEGEQNLVTDCDVCCRPMEIRALIANQEVVLIEQD' A
#
# COMPACT_ATOMS: atom_id res chain seq x y z
N MET A 1 -11.16 3.19 6.84
CA MET A 1 -10.09 2.38 6.22
C MET A 1 -9.77 2.95 4.85
N PRO A 2 -8.80 3.87 4.77
CA PRO A 2 -8.24 4.36 3.51
C PRO A 2 -7.61 3.22 2.71
N SER A 3 -7.76 3.26 1.39
CA SER A 3 -7.07 2.34 0.47
C SER A 3 -6.47 3.08 -0.72
N ALA A 4 -5.47 2.47 -1.34
CA ALA A 4 -4.81 2.98 -2.53
C ALA A 4 -4.43 1.84 -3.47
N TYR A 5 -4.31 2.15 -4.76
CA TYR A 5 -3.89 1.20 -5.79
C TYR A 5 -2.43 1.42 -6.17
N ILE A 6 -1.67 0.33 -6.22
CA ILE A 6 -0.27 0.29 -6.67
C ILE A 6 -0.09 -0.75 -7.79
N GLN A 7 1.06 -0.74 -8.45
CA GLN A 7 1.43 -1.79 -9.40
C GLN A 7 2.47 -2.72 -8.81
N CYS A 8 2.17 -4.02 -8.78
CA CYS A 8 3.11 -5.01 -8.29
C CYS A 8 4.42 -4.98 -9.10
N THR A 9 5.56 -4.77 -8.44
CA THR A 9 6.90 -4.74 -9.07
C THR A 9 7.33 -6.09 -9.63
N PHE A 10 6.61 -7.16 -9.29
CA PHE A 10 6.95 -8.52 -9.74
C PHE A 10 6.15 -8.99 -10.94
N CYS A 11 4.83 -8.85 -10.93
CA CYS A 11 3.95 -9.31 -12.01
C CYS A 11 3.29 -8.18 -12.81
N GLY A 12 3.44 -6.93 -12.39
CA GLY A 12 2.86 -5.75 -13.04
C GLY A 12 1.34 -5.61 -12.88
N GLN A 13 0.70 -6.47 -12.08
CA GLN A 13 -0.74 -6.39 -11.85
C GLN A 13 -1.08 -5.30 -10.83
N PRO A 14 -2.24 -4.64 -10.97
CA PRO A 14 -2.73 -3.72 -9.96
C PRO A 14 -3.01 -4.47 -8.66
N ALA A 15 -2.57 -3.91 -7.53
CA ALA A 15 -2.87 -4.42 -6.20
C ALA A 15 -3.52 -3.29 -5.37
N GLU A 16 -4.57 -3.63 -4.64
CA GLU A 16 -5.20 -2.72 -3.67
C GLU A 16 -4.53 -2.89 -2.31
N VAL A 17 -4.19 -1.78 -1.69
CA VAL A 17 -3.54 -1.72 -0.39
C VAL A 17 -4.49 -1.04 0.56
N VAL A 18 -4.90 -1.75 1.61
CA VAL A 18 -5.73 -1.21 2.67
C VAL A 18 -4.81 -0.76 3.80
N LEU A 19 -4.98 0.49 4.23
CA LEU A 19 -4.22 1.09 5.31
C LEU A 19 -5.10 1.25 6.55
N ASP A 20 -4.46 1.27 7.71
CA ASP A 20 -5.17 1.54 8.95
C ASP A 20 -5.57 3.01 9.04
N ASP A 21 -6.62 3.34 9.81
CA ASP A 21 -7.09 4.71 10.00
C ASP A 21 -6.17 5.57 10.91
N HIS A 22 -4.94 5.11 11.15
CA HIS A 22 -3.94 5.79 11.98
C HIS A 22 -3.23 6.91 11.20
N GLU A 23 -3.22 8.12 11.75
CA GLU A 23 -2.45 9.23 11.17
C GLU A 23 -0.94 9.02 11.29
N GLY A 24 -0.20 9.50 10.29
CA GLY A 24 1.26 9.42 10.22
C GLY A 24 1.78 8.48 9.14
N GLU A 25 3.08 8.22 9.18
CA GLU A 25 3.74 7.26 8.29
C GLU A 25 3.41 5.84 8.72
N GLN A 26 2.96 5.03 7.77
CA GLN A 26 2.73 3.60 7.92
C GLN A 26 3.66 2.85 6.97
N ASN A 27 4.36 1.86 7.52
CA ASN A 27 5.14 0.91 6.74
C ASN A 27 4.50 -0.46 6.92
N LEU A 28 4.06 -1.07 5.83
CA LEU A 28 3.44 -2.38 5.85
C LEU A 28 4.00 -3.27 4.75
N VAL A 29 3.89 -4.57 4.97
CA VAL A 29 4.23 -5.58 3.97
C VAL A 29 2.94 -6.29 3.59
N THR A 30 2.64 -6.32 2.30
CA THR A 30 1.46 -7.02 1.75
C THR A 30 1.85 -7.89 0.57
N ASP A 31 1.20 -9.04 0.44
CA ASP A 31 1.43 -9.94 -0.69
C ASP A 31 0.56 -9.55 -1.88
N CYS A 32 1.10 -9.70 -3.10
CA CYS A 32 0.29 -9.56 -4.30
C CYS A 32 -0.67 -10.75 -4.47
N ASP A 33 -1.97 -10.50 -4.64
CA ASP A 33 -2.99 -11.55 -4.85
C ASP A 33 -2.76 -12.43 -6.09
N VAL A 34 -1.94 -11.97 -7.04
CA VAL A 34 -1.69 -12.69 -8.30
C VAL A 34 -0.42 -13.55 -8.22
N CYS A 35 0.68 -12.99 -7.71
CA CYS A 35 1.97 -13.67 -7.71
C CYS A 35 2.46 -14.09 -6.32
N CYS A 36 1.69 -13.79 -5.26
CA CYS A 36 1.97 -14.10 -3.86
C CYS A 36 3.38 -13.68 -3.41
N ARG A 37 3.88 -12.57 -3.96
CA ARG A 37 5.16 -12.00 -3.56
C ARG A 37 4.94 -10.80 -2.63
N PRO A 38 5.73 -10.71 -1.55
CA PRO A 38 5.62 -9.62 -0.59
C PRO A 38 6.14 -8.33 -1.19
N MET A 39 5.37 -7.25 -1.02
CA MET A 39 5.70 -5.88 -1.41
C MET A 39 5.76 -5.03 -0.15
N GLU A 40 6.83 -4.26 -0.01
CA GLU A 40 6.96 -3.27 1.06
C GLU A 40 6.36 -1.95 0.61
N ILE A 41 5.49 -1.37 1.45
CA ILE A 41 4.72 -0.18 1.11
C ILE A 41 4.84 0.81 2.25
N ARG A 42 5.18 2.03 1.87
CA ARG A 42 5.21 3.20 2.74
C ARG A 42 4.06 4.12 2.36
N ALA A 43 3.23 4.48 3.31
CA ALA A 43 2.13 5.40 3.10
C ALA A 43 2.11 6.49 4.18
N LEU A 44 1.65 7.69 3.81
CA LEU A 44 1.42 8.78 4.75
C LEU A 44 -0.07 9.09 4.81
N ILE A 45 -0.64 9.01 6.02
CA ILE A 45 -2.02 9.37 6.29
C ILE A 45 -2.09 10.69 7.02
N ALA A 46 -2.91 11.61 6.51
CA ALA A 46 -3.29 12.83 7.20
C ALA A 46 -4.75 13.16 6.92
N ASN A 47 -5.48 13.63 7.93
CA ASN A 47 -6.92 13.90 7.86
C ASN A 47 -7.74 12.70 7.37
N GLN A 48 -7.34 11.48 7.73
CA GLN A 48 -8.00 10.22 7.32
C GLN A 48 -7.95 9.93 5.80
N GLU A 49 -7.06 10.60 5.07
CA GLU A 49 -6.83 10.39 3.64
C GLU A 49 -5.39 9.96 3.36
N VAL A 50 -5.19 9.19 2.29
CA VAL A 50 -3.85 8.82 1.81
C VAL A 50 -3.25 10.00 1.08
N VAL A 51 -2.18 10.57 1.62
CA VAL A 51 -1.50 11.74 1.03
C VAL A 51 -0.32 11.31 0.16
N LEU A 52 0.33 10.21 0.52
CA LEU A 52 1.46 9.67 -0.21
C LEU A 52 1.45 8.15 -0.08
N ILE A 53 1.82 7.46 -1.16
CA ILE A 53 2.06 6.02 -1.19
C ILE A 53 3.26 5.75 -2.08
N GLU A 54 4.21 4.98 -1.55
CA GLU A 54 5.43 4.57 -2.20
C GLU A 54 5.62 3.06 -2.01
N GLN A 55 6.12 2.41 -3.04
CA GLN A 55 6.41 0.98 -3.05
C GLN A 55 7.91 0.81 -3.27
N ASP A 56 8.57 0.07 -2.37
CA ASP A 56 10.00 -0.24 -2.43
C ASP A 56 10.26 -1.57 -3.17
#